data_AF-A0A3M1HB63-F1
#
_entry.id   AF-A0A3M1HB63-F1
#
_cell.length_a   1.000
_cell.length_b   1.000
_cell.length_c   1.000
_cell.angle_alpha   90.00
_cell.angle_beta   90.00
_cell.angle_gamma   90.00
#
_symmetry.space_group_name_H-M   'P 1'
#
loop_
_entity.id
_entity.type
_entity.pdbx_description
1 polymer ?
#
loop_
_entity_poly.entity_id
_entity_poly.type
_entity_poly.pdbx_seq_one_letter_code
_entity_poly.pdbx_strand_id
1 'polypeptide(L)' 'MGDTNRVKAKDLKVGRFLVIDDIPCKVVSIDISKPGKHGSAKMKIVAIGIFDGQKKSLLTPTDGQVEVPV' A
#
# COMPACT_ATOMS: atom_id res chain seq x y z
N MET A 1 -13.94 2.18 14.47
CA MET A 1 -13.02 2.20 13.32
C MET A 1 -11.69 1.74 13.90
N GLY A 2 -11.12 0.63 13.44
CA GLY A 2 -9.96 0.02 14.09
C GLY A 2 -8.77 0.97 14.13
N ASP A 3 -7.90 0.84 15.13
CA ASP A 3 -6.71 1.66 15.24
C ASP A 3 -5.83 1.40 14.01
N THR A 4 -5.48 2.47 13.28
CA THR A 4 -4.54 2.42 12.16
C THR A 4 -3.30 3.23 12.50
N ASN A 5 -2.16 2.75 12.04
CA ASN A 5 -0.89 3.47 12.12
C ASN A 5 -0.45 3.92 10.72
N ARG A 6 0.24 5.05 10.62
CA ARG A 6 0.80 5.54 9.37
C ARG A 6 2.27 5.17 9.27
N VAL A 7 2.61 4.38 8.26
CA VAL A 7 3.99 3.97 7.97
C VAL A 7 4.41 4.46 6.59
N LYS A 8 5.71 4.54 6.32
CA LYS A 8 6.18 4.91 4.99
C LYS A 8 5.87 3.78 4.02
N ALA A 9 5.45 4.14 2.81
CA ALA A 9 5.08 3.18 1.78
C ALA A 9 6.25 2.25 1.45
N LYS A 10 7.49 2.76 1.40
CA LYS A 10 8.70 1.95 1.19
C LYS A 10 8.96 0.86 2.24
N ASP A 11 8.37 0.96 3.43
CA ASP A 11 8.54 -0.04 4.50
C ASP A 11 7.56 -1.21 4.34
N LEU A 12 6.58 -1.07 3.44
CA LEU A 12 5.59 -2.10 3.13
C LEU A 12 6.24 -3.25 2.34
N LYS A 13 5.83 -4.48 2.65
CA LYS A 13 6.31 -5.71 1.99
C LYS A 13 5.13 -6.59 1.59
N VAL A 14 5.34 -7.43 0.58
CA VAL A 14 4.36 -8.47 0.21
C VAL A 14 4.07 -9.35 1.43
N GLY A 15 2.79 -9.68 1.63
CA GLY A 15 2.30 -10.43 2.77
C GLY A 15 1.97 -9.58 4.01
N ARG A 16 2.35 -8.30 4.05
CA ARG A 16 1.89 -7.36 5.08
C ARG A 16 0.47 -6.88 4.82
N PHE A 17 -0.11 -6.21 5.81
CA PHE A 17 -1.44 -5.65 5.75
C PHE A 17 -1.39 -4.12 5.61
N LEU A 18 -2.34 -3.57 4.88
CA LEU A 18 -2.64 -2.14 4.85
C LEU A 18 -4.15 -1.92 4.79
N VAL A 19 -4.58 -0.68 4.96
CA VAL A 19 -5.98 -0.28 4.78
C VAL A 19 -6.11 0.48 3.46
N ILE A 20 -7.08 0.09 2.63
CA ILE A 20 -7.44 0.77 1.38
C ILE A 20 -8.97 0.99 1.35
N ASP A 21 -9.39 2.25 1.33
CA ASP A 21 -10.78 2.68 1.45
C ASP A 21 -11.47 2.02 2.67
N ASP A 22 -10.87 2.18 3.85
CA ASP A 22 -11.33 1.64 5.13
C ASP A 22 -11.45 0.10 5.21
N ILE A 23 -10.94 -0.62 4.20
CA ILE A 23 -10.94 -2.08 4.15
C ILE A 23 -9.51 -2.60 4.40
N PRO A 24 -9.31 -3.44 5.44
CA PRO A 24 -8.05 -4.15 5.64
C PRO A 24 -7.77 -5.10 4.49
N CYS A 25 -6.61 -4.93 3.87
CA CYS A 25 -6.16 -5.67 2.70
C CYS A 25 -4.80 -6.31 2.95
N LYS A 26 -4.58 -7.51 2.42
CA LYS A 26 -3.28 -8.18 2.37
C LYS A 26 -2.56 -7.81 1.09
N VAL A 27 -1.32 -7.33 1.18
CA VAL A 27 -0.47 -7.03 0.02
C VAL A 27 -0.08 -8.31 -0.70
N VAL A 28 -0.33 -8.35 -2.01
CA VAL A 28 0.02 -9.47 -2.89
C VAL A 28 1.10 -9.12 -3.92
N SER A 29 1.24 -7.84 -4.29
CA SER A 29 2.32 -7.36 -5.15
C SER A 29 2.71 -5.94 -4.82
N ILE A 30 3.98 -5.62 -5.02
CA ILE A 30 4.52 -4.26 -4.96
C ILE A 30 5.43 -4.06 -6.18
N ASP A 31 5.10 -3.08 -7.00
CA ASP A 31 5.88 -2.67 -8.16
C ASP A 31 6.40 -1.24 -7.95
N ILE A 32 7.71 -1.05 -8.03
CA ILE A 32 8.33 0.28 -7.92
C ILE A 32 8.77 0.72 -9.31
N SER A 33 8.21 1.82 -9.80
CA SER A 33 8.63 2.40 -11.07
C SER A 33 9.91 3.22 -10.88
N LYS A 34 10.84 3.13 -11.83
CA LYS A 34 12.03 3.97 -11.84
C LYS A 34 11.63 5.47 -11.78
N PRO A 35 12.33 6.29 -10.99
CA PRO A 35 12.13 7.72 -11.00
C PRO A 35 12.40 8.28 -12.41
N GLY A 36 11.52 9.15 -12.90
CA GLY A 36 11.75 9.87 -14.15
C GLY A 36 12.82 10.95 -14.00
N LYS A 37 13.14 11.67 -15.09
CA LYS A 37 14.20 12.72 -15.12
C LYS A 37 14.10 13.78 -14.02
N HIS A 38 12.89 14.07 -13.54
CA HIS A 38 12.63 15.05 -12.47
C HIS A 38 11.67 14.53 -11.40
N GLY A 39 11.49 13.21 -11.29
CA GLY A 39 10.40 12.60 -10.51
C GLY A 39 10.87 11.70 -9.38
N SER A 40 10.04 11.56 -8.34
CA SER A 40 10.20 10.53 -7.31
C SER A 40 9.72 9.17 -7.84
N ALA A 41 10.32 8.08 -7.36
CA ALA A 41 9.85 6.74 -7.66
C ALA A 41 8.42 6.55 -7.14
N LYS A 42 7.52 6.04 -7.99
CA LYS A 42 6.16 5.66 -7.59
C LYS A 42 6.13 4.18 -7.26
N MET A 43 5.33 3.84 -6.27
CA MET A 43 5.08 2.47 -5.87
C MET A 43 3.61 2.15 -6.13
N LYS A 44 3.37 1.07 -6.89
CA LYS A 44 2.07 0.47 -7.12
C LYS A 44 1.95 -0.74 -6.21
N ILE A 45 1.06 -0.65 -5.24
CA ILE A 45 0.74 -1.73 -4.31
C ILE A 45 -0.53 -2.40 -4.81
N VAL A 46 -0.53 -3.71 -4.93
CA VAL A 46 -1.72 -4.51 -5.20
C VAL A 46 -2.01 -5.33 -3.96
N ALA A 47 -3.26 -5.26 -3.48
CA ALA A 47 -3.71 -5.93 -2.28
C ALA A 47 -5.08 -6.59 -2.49
N ILE A 48 -5.41 -7.55 -1.65
CA ILE A 48 -6.71 -8.24 -1.64
C ILE A 48 -7.37 -7.96 -0.30
N GLY A 49 -8.60 -7.47 -0.31
CA GLY A 49 -9.37 -7.22 0.89
C GLY A 49 -9.67 -8.53 1.63
N ILE A 50 -9.47 -8.52 2.94
CA ILE A 50 -9.58 -9.73 3.77
C ILE A 50 -11.04 -10.15 3.93
N PHE A 51 -11.96 -9.19 3.92
CA PHE A 51 -13.39 -9.43 4.16
C PHE A 51 -14.21 -9.55 2.88
N ASP A 52 -13.86 -8.81 1.83
CA ASP A 52 -14.60 -8.76 0.57
C ASP A 52 -13.95 -9.58 -0.55
N GLY A 53 -12.71 -10.04 -0.36
CA GLY A 53 -11.93 -10.76 -1.38
C GLY A 53 -11.61 -9.91 -2.62
N GLN A 54 -11.87 -8.61 -2.59
CA GLN A 54 -11.72 -7.75 -3.76
C GLN A 54 -10.27 -7.33 -3.95
N LYS A 55 -9.82 -7.34 -5.20
CA LYS A 55 -8.48 -6.85 -5.56
C LYS A 55 -8.50 -5.33 -5.63
N LYS A 56 -7.66 -4.69 -4.83
CA LYS A 56 -7.48 -3.24 -4.77
C LYS A 56 -6.05 -2.86 -5.15
N SER A 57 -5.88 -1.67 -5.71
CA SER A 57 -4.55 -1.15 -6.05
C SER A 57 -4.38 0.28 -5.58
N LEU A 58 -3.25 0.56 -4.94
CA LEU A 58 -2.85 1.87 -4.45
C LEU A 58 -1.59 2.32 -5.19
N LEU A 59 -1.62 3.51 -5.79
CA LEU A 59 -0.45 4.16 -6.35
C LEU A 59 -0.03 5.30 -5.43
N THR A 60 1.18 5.26 -4.91
CA THR A 60 1.69 6.27 -3.97
C THR A 60 3.17 6.55 -4.26
N PRO A 61 3.70 7.75 -3.97
CA PRO A 61 5.14 7.97 -3.95
C PRO A 61 5.82 7.00 -2.98
N THR A 62 7.05 6.58 -3.28
CA THR A 62 7.84 5.70 -2.39
C THR A 62 8.04 6.29 -0.99
N ASP A 63 8.16 7.62 -0.89
CA ASP A 63 8.23 8.35 0.38
C ASP A 63 6.86 8.76 0.96
N GLY A 64 5.77 8.37 0.30
CA GLY A 64 4.40 8.57 0.79
C GLY A 64 4.13 7.76 2.06
N GLN A 65 3.04 8.07 2.74
CA GLN A 65 2.55 7.30 3.89
C GLN A 65 1.38 6.41 3.47
N VAL A 66 1.27 5.26 4.11
CA VAL A 66 0.15 4.32 3.99
C VAL A 66 -0.35 3.94 5.38
N GLU A 67 -1.64 3.66 5.48
CA GLU A 67 -2.26 3.24 6.73
C GLU A 67 -2.17 1.73 6.86
N VAL A 68 -1.69 1.26 8.01
CA VAL A 68 -1.61 -0.15 8.37
C VAL A 68 -2.51 -0.42 9.57
N PRO A 69 -3.24 -1.55 9.59
CA PRO A 69 -3.98 -1.94 10.79
C PRO A 69 -3.01 -2.27 11.94
N VAL A 70 -3.39 -1.92 13.17
CA VAL A 70 -2.65 -2.25 14.42
C VAL A 70 -2.91 -3.70 14.83
#